data_AF-A0AAW1QU80-F1
#
_entry.id   AF-A0AAW1QU80-F1
#
_cell.length_a   1.000
_cell.length_b   1.000
_cell.length_c   1.000
_cell.angle_alpha   90.00
_cell.angle_beta   90.00
_cell.angle_gamma   90.00
#
_symmetry.space_group_name_H-M   'P 1'
#
loop_
_entity.id
_entity.type
_entity.pdbx_description
1 polymer ?
#
loop_
_entity_poly.entity_id
_entity_poly.type
_entity_poly.pdbx_seq_one_letter_code
_entity_poly.pdbx_strand_id
1 'polypeptide(L)'
;MNSEWPSLTGANSDFWSHEWSKHGTCTGSTQHTYFAGALNLNEKYSIDTALKNAGITPGGTVSTTTLGNALARAWGLQNPPVVQCVDGYITQIYMCVNSAYQIEDCEDACPSDGCQNTNCNSGYYPSS
;
A
#
# COMPACT_ATOMS: atom_id res chain seq x y z
N MET A 1 -1.63 13.55 -7.57
CA MET A 1 -2.70 12.55 -7.84
C MET A 1 -2.57 11.92 -9.22
N ASN A 2 -2.57 12.65 -10.35
CA ASN A 2 -2.51 12.01 -11.68
C ASN A 2 -1.30 11.08 -11.90
N SER A 3 -0.13 11.39 -11.34
CA SER A 3 1.06 10.51 -11.39
C SER A 3 1.07 9.48 -10.28
N GLU A 4 0.76 9.90 -9.05
CA GLU A 4 0.98 9.09 -7.83
C GLU A 4 -0.18 8.17 -7.44
N TRP A 5 -1.39 8.47 -7.91
CA TRP A 5 -2.58 7.68 -7.60
C TRP A 5 -3.54 7.57 -8.79
N PRO A 6 -3.08 7.09 -9.96
CA PRO A 6 -3.91 6.93 -11.14
C PRO A 6 -4.86 5.74 -11.01
N SER A 7 -5.93 5.74 -11.81
CA SER A 7 -6.72 4.54 -12.08
C SER A 7 -5.99 3.65 -13.08
N LEU A 8 -6.03 2.33 -12.86
CA LEU A 8 -5.47 1.33 -13.78
C LEU A 8 -6.48 0.86 -14.84
N THR A 9 -7.77 1.17 -14.68
CA THR A 9 -8.85 0.56 -15.48
C THR A 9 -9.81 1.58 -16.10
N GLY A 10 -9.69 2.87 -15.77
CA GLY A 10 -10.64 3.88 -16.24
C GLY A 10 -10.23 5.32 -15.92
N ALA A 11 -11.23 6.19 -15.80
CA ALA A 11 -11.00 7.60 -15.49
C ALA A 11 -10.55 7.79 -14.04
N ASN A 12 -9.52 8.61 -13.85
CA ASN A 12 -9.01 8.98 -12.53
C ASN A 12 -10.10 9.60 -11.64
N SER A 13 -10.97 10.43 -12.20
CA SER A 13 -12.05 11.10 -11.45
C SER A 13 -13.02 10.12 -10.80
N ASP A 14 -13.36 9.04 -11.49
CA ASP A 14 -14.36 8.06 -11.02
C ASP A 14 -13.76 7.23 -9.89
N PHE A 15 -12.49 6.82 -10.06
CA PHE A 15 -11.72 6.14 -9.03
C PHE A 15 -11.57 7.00 -7.77
N TRP A 16 -11.13 8.25 -7.88
CA TRP A 16 -11.00 9.13 -6.71
C TRP A 16 -12.34 9.44 -6.05
N SER A 17 -13.42 9.58 -6.83
CA SER A 17 -14.76 9.76 -6.29
C SER A 17 -15.22 8.54 -5.48
N HIS A 18 -14.88 7.32 -5.93
CA HIS A 18 -15.13 6.09 -5.19
C HIS A 18 -14.37 6.06 -3.87
N GLU A 19 -13.05 6.27 -3.90
CA GLU A 19 -12.20 6.26 -2.69
C GLU A 19 -12.66 7.29 -1.66
N TRP A 20 -13.00 8.50 -2.12
CA TRP A 20 -13.54 9.53 -1.24
C TRP A 20 -14.88 9.13 -0.63
N SER A 21 -15.84 8.69 -1.44
CA SER A 21 -17.20 8.36 -0.96
C SER A 21 -17.23 7.13 -0.06
N LYS A 22 -16.34 6.17 -0.28
CA LYS A 22 -16.33 4.89 0.46
C LYS A 22 -15.47 4.96 1.72
N HIS A 23 -14.32 5.64 1.65
CA HIS A 23 -13.32 5.63 2.72
C HIS A 23 -13.05 7.02 3.28
N GLY A 24 -12.93 8.03 2.42
CA GLY A 24 -12.58 9.39 2.84
C GLY A 24 -13.62 10.07 3.74
N THR A 25 -14.92 9.92 3.46
CA THR A 25 -16.00 10.56 4.24
C THR A 25 -16.05 10.11 5.71
N CYS A 26 -15.53 8.92 6.02
CA CYS A 26 -15.49 8.39 7.39
C CYS A 26 -14.42 9.05 8.27
N THR A 27 -13.48 9.79 7.67
CA THR A 27 -12.36 10.42 8.39
C THR A 27 -12.73 11.72 9.11
N GLY A 28 -13.90 12.31 8.80
CA GLY A 28 -14.27 13.65 9.27
C GLY A 28 -13.43 14.79 8.69
N SER A 29 -12.50 14.50 7.77
CA SER A 29 -11.65 15.49 7.10
C SER A 29 -12.31 16.05 5.84
N THR A 30 -11.70 17.07 5.23
CA THR A 30 -12.08 17.49 3.87
C THR A 30 -11.49 16.54 2.82
N GLN A 31 -12.09 16.51 1.63
CA GLN A 31 -11.57 15.72 0.50
C GLN A 31 -10.11 16.07 0.18
N HIS A 32 -9.77 17.37 0.18
CA HIS A 32 -8.41 17.83 -0.06
C HIS A 32 -7.44 17.30 1.00
N THR A 33 -7.80 17.39 2.28
CA THR A 33 -6.98 16.88 3.39
C THR A 33 -6.75 15.37 3.30
N TYR A 34 -7.80 14.60 2.97
CA TYR A 34 -7.71 13.15 2.80
C TYR A 34 -6.69 12.75 1.72
N PHE A 35 -6.82 13.31 0.51
CA PHE A 35 -5.90 12.98 -0.58
C PHE A 35 -4.48 13.52 -0.34
N ALA A 36 -4.35 14.73 0.21
CA ALA A 36 -3.03 15.28 0.55
C ALA A 36 -2.30 14.42 1.59
N GLY A 37 -3.01 13.93 2.61
CA GLY A 37 -2.46 13.01 3.62
C GLY A 37 -2.00 11.69 3.01
N ALA A 38 -2.84 11.06 2.18
CA ALA A 38 -2.49 9.81 1.51
C ALA A 38 -1.27 9.95 0.58
N LEU A 39 -1.18 11.05 -0.20
CA LEU A 39 -0.02 11.32 -1.04
C LEU A 39 1.25 11.56 -0.22
N ASN A 40 1.14 12.29 0.89
CA ASN A 40 2.29 12.51 1.77
C ASN A 40 2.77 11.21 2.41
N LEU A 41 1.86 10.30 2.79
CA LEU A 41 2.22 8.97 3.28
C LEU A 41 2.93 8.15 2.20
N ASN A 42 2.44 8.16 0.95
CA ASN A 42 3.08 7.45 -0.16
C ASN A 42 4.51 7.94 -0.42
N GLU A 43 4.74 9.26 -0.35
CA GLU A 43 6.07 9.85 -0.49
C GLU A 43 6.97 9.50 0.70
N LYS A 44 6.48 9.70 1.93
CA LYS A 44 7.22 9.50 3.18
C LYS A 44 7.60 8.04 3.42
N TYR A 45 6.71 7.12 3.08
CA TYR A 45 6.87 5.67 3.25
C TYR A 45 6.88 4.96 1.89
N SER A 46 7.66 5.50 0.95
CA SER A 46 7.82 4.92 -0.40
C SER A 46 8.25 3.45 -0.35
N ILE A 47 7.34 2.56 -0.76
CA ILE A 47 7.58 1.12 -0.87
C ILE A 47 8.72 0.85 -1.85
N ASP A 48 8.70 1.49 -3.02
CA ASP A 48 9.72 1.28 -4.05
C ASP A 48 11.12 1.62 -3.54
N THR A 49 11.25 2.73 -2.81
CA THR A 49 12.52 3.15 -2.21
C THR A 49 12.97 2.15 -1.14
N ALA A 50 12.07 1.73 -0.25
CA ALA A 50 12.37 0.76 0.79
C ALA A 50 12.84 -0.59 0.21
N LEU A 51 12.12 -1.12 -0.80
CA LEU A 51 12.45 -2.37 -1.46
C LEU A 51 13.76 -2.28 -2.24
N LYS A 52 13.98 -1.18 -2.98
CA LYS A 52 15.23 -0.94 -3.69
C LYS A 52 16.43 -0.89 -2.74
N ASN A 53 16.30 -0.22 -1.59
CA ASN A 53 17.35 -0.17 -0.57
C ASN A 53 17.64 -1.55 0.04
N ALA A 54 16.66 -2.45 0.05
CA ALA A 54 16.83 -3.86 0.43
C ALA A 54 17.35 -4.76 -0.71
N GLY A 55 17.66 -4.19 -1.89
CA GLY A 55 18.11 -4.94 -3.07
C GLY A 55 17.00 -5.67 -3.81
N ILE A 56 15.73 -5.38 -3.52
CA ILE A 56 14.56 -5.94 -4.19
C ILE A 56 14.11 -4.94 -5.26
N THR A 57 14.34 -5.28 -6.52
CA THR A 57 13.94 -4.47 -7.66
C THR A 57 12.81 -5.12 -8.44
N PRO A 58 12.00 -4.34 -9.17
CA PRO A 58 10.98 -4.90 -10.06
C PRO A 58 11.56 -5.79 -11.15
N GLY A 59 10.69 -6.62 -11.76
CA GLY A 59 11.00 -7.43 -12.93
C GLY A 59 11.19 -8.91 -12.66
N GLY A 60 10.87 -9.39 -11.46
CA GLY A 60 11.04 -10.80 -11.10
C GLY A 60 10.08 -11.29 -10.01
N THR A 61 10.04 -12.59 -9.82
CA THR A 61 9.29 -13.21 -8.72
C THR A 61 10.05 -13.07 -7.41
N VAL A 62 9.36 -12.54 -6.40
CA VAL A 62 9.89 -12.35 -5.05
C VAL A 62 9.00 -13.07 -4.03
N SER A 63 9.61 -13.60 -2.97
CA SER A 63 8.85 -14.13 -1.83
C SER A 63 8.14 -12.99 -1.10
N THR A 64 6.85 -13.17 -0.80
CA THR A 64 6.07 -12.18 -0.02
C THR A 64 6.60 -12.03 1.40
N THR A 65 7.12 -13.10 2.00
CA THR A 65 7.84 -13.04 3.28
C THR A 65 9.10 -12.19 3.19
N THR A 66 9.90 -12.36 2.13
CA THR A 66 11.11 -11.54 1.92
C THR A 66 10.75 -10.06 1.72
N LEU A 67 9.74 -9.78 0.89
CA LEU A 67 9.27 -8.43 0.61
C LEU A 67 8.71 -7.76 1.87
N GLY A 68 7.78 -8.41 2.57
CA GLY A 68 7.18 -7.88 3.79
C GLY A 68 8.22 -7.64 4.89
N ASN A 69 9.18 -8.56 5.08
CA ASN A 69 10.25 -8.37 6.06
C ASN A 69 11.20 -7.22 5.70
N ALA A 70 11.43 -6.97 4.40
CA ALA A 70 12.23 -5.81 3.97
C ALA A 70 11.53 -4.49 4.35
N LEU A 71 10.22 -4.41 4.12
CA LEU A 71 9.42 -3.25 4.51
C LEU A 71 9.36 -3.07 6.03
N ALA A 72 9.12 -4.15 6.77
CA ALA A 72 9.11 -4.11 8.23
C ALA A 72 10.43 -3.54 8.80
N ARG A 73 11.57 -4.03 8.29
CA ARG A 73 12.90 -3.55 8.69
C ARG A 73 13.13 -2.09 8.30
N ALA A 74 12.70 -1.67 7.11
CA ALA A 74 12.87 -0.30 6.65
C ALA A 74 12.17 0.72 7.57
N TRP A 75 11.09 0.30 8.23
CA TRP A 75 10.25 1.18 9.03
C TRP A 75 10.18 0.84 10.52
N GLY A 76 10.96 -0.15 10.96
CA GLY A 76 11.03 -0.55 12.37
C GLY A 76 9.76 -1.23 12.91
N LEU A 77 8.99 -1.89 12.03
CA LEU A 77 7.78 -2.63 12.40
C LEU A 77 8.14 -4.01 12.97
N GLN A 78 7.33 -4.48 13.92
CA GLN A 78 7.42 -5.84 14.46
C GLN A 78 6.76 -6.85 13.53
N ASN A 79 5.65 -6.45 12.90
CA ASN A 79 4.86 -7.26 12.00
C ASN A 79 5.02 -6.77 10.54
N PRO A 80 5.25 -7.69 9.58
CA PRO A 80 5.29 -7.33 8.17
C PRO A 80 3.98 -6.77 7.63
N PRO A 81 4.02 -5.79 6.71
CA PRO A 81 2.86 -5.40 5.90
C PRO A 81 2.23 -6.60 5.18
N VAL A 82 0.91 -6.56 4.99
CA VAL A 82 0.19 -7.59 4.22
C VAL A 82 0.46 -7.42 2.74
N VAL A 83 0.74 -8.52 2.04
CA VAL A 83 1.07 -8.53 0.60
C VAL A 83 0.08 -9.44 -0.12
N GLN A 84 -0.68 -8.89 -1.05
CA GLN A 84 -1.63 -9.66 -1.84
C GLN A 84 -1.16 -9.84 -3.27
N CYS A 85 -1.47 -11.01 -3.81
CA CYS A 85 -1.30 -11.33 -5.21
C CYS A 85 -2.65 -11.54 -5.92
N VAL A 86 -2.67 -11.20 -7.20
CA VAL A 86 -3.71 -11.57 -8.17
C VAL A 86 -3.01 -12.13 -9.41
N ASP A 87 -3.46 -13.29 -9.88
CA ASP A 87 -2.90 -13.99 -11.07
C ASP A 87 -1.37 -14.16 -11.05
N GLY A 88 -0.80 -14.33 -9.86
CA GLY A 88 0.65 -14.50 -9.66
C GLY A 88 1.46 -13.20 -9.63
N TYR A 89 0.80 -12.04 -9.73
CA TYR A 89 1.41 -10.72 -9.61
C TYR A 89 1.18 -10.17 -8.22
N ILE A 90 2.18 -9.49 -7.65
CA ILE A 90 1.98 -8.68 -6.44
C ILE A 90 1.22 -7.42 -6.85
N THR A 91 0.05 -7.20 -6.25
CA THR A 91 -0.87 -6.12 -6.66
C THR A 91 -1.16 -5.11 -5.56
N GLN A 92 -1.17 -5.53 -4.30
CA GLN A 92 -1.51 -4.66 -3.18
C GLN A 92 -0.64 -4.94 -1.96
N ILE A 93 -0.26 -3.87 -1.27
CA ILE A 93 0.45 -3.90 0.00
C ILE A 93 -0.32 -3.04 0.99
N TYR A 94 -0.65 -3.59 2.15
CA TYR A 94 -1.42 -2.90 3.19
C TYR A 94 -0.54 -2.61 4.40
N MET A 95 -0.63 -1.38 4.89
CA MET A 95 0.16 -0.85 6.00
C MET A 95 -0.70 0.05 6.87
N CYS A 96 -0.35 0.16 8.15
CA CYS A 96 -1.08 0.96 9.12
C CYS A 96 -0.30 2.21 9.53
N VAL A 97 -1.05 3.27 9.82
CA VAL A 97 -0.54 4.52 10.33
C VAL A 97 -1.45 5.01 11.44
N ASN A 98 -0.86 5.67 12.44
CA ASN A 98 -1.65 6.29 13.50
C ASN A 98 -2.27 7.61 13.04
N SER A 99 -3.07 8.23 13.92
CA SER A 99 -3.72 9.53 13.68
C SER A 99 -2.73 10.70 13.49
N ALA A 100 -1.45 10.51 13.79
CA ALA A 100 -0.37 11.46 13.52
C ALA A 100 0.37 11.17 12.20
N TYR A 101 -0.16 10.29 11.34
CA TYR A 101 0.44 9.87 10.07
C TYR A 101 1.84 9.29 10.23
N GLN A 102 2.06 8.56 11.32
CA GLN A 102 3.26 7.78 11.55
C GLN A 102 2.95 6.30 11.35
N ILE A 103 3.83 5.61 10.64
CA ILE A 103 3.71 4.17 10.43
C ILE A 103 3.78 3.42 11.77
N GLU A 104 2.95 2.39 11.89
CA GLU A 104 2.87 1.54 13.07
C GLU A 104 2.49 0.10 12.69
N ASP A 105 2.65 -0.81 13.65
CA ASP A 105 2.20 -2.19 13.50
C ASP A 105 0.68 -2.24 13.37
N CYS A 106 0.19 -3.02 12.42
CA CYS A 106 -1.23 -3.29 12.27
C CYS A 106 -1.72 -4.27 13.36
N GLU A 107 -2.75 -3.89 14.10
CA GLU A 107 -3.51 -4.85 14.93
C GLU A 107 -4.33 -5.81 14.05
N ASP A 108 -5.00 -5.25 13.04
CA ASP A 108 -5.61 -5.97 11.92
C ASP A 108 -5.41 -5.14 10.65
N ALA A 109 -4.56 -5.62 9.74
CA ALA A 109 -4.26 -4.94 8.48
C ALA A 109 -5.38 -5.09 7.44
N CYS A 110 -6.29 -6.06 7.61
CA CYS A 110 -7.38 -6.35 6.69
C CYS A 110 -8.73 -6.50 7.43
N PRO A 111 -9.24 -5.45 8.11
CA PRO A 111 -10.43 -5.57 8.94
C PRO A 111 -11.75 -5.65 8.16
N SER A 112 -11.77 -5.43 6.84
CA SER A 112 -13.01 -5.49 6.04
C SER A 112 -12.80 -5.59 4.50
N ASP A 113 -13.93 -5.68 3.80
CA ASP A 113 -14.15 -6.03 2.38
C ASP A 113 -13.03 -5.68 1.38
N GLY A 114 -12.61 -6.71 0.65
CA GLY A 114 -11.67 -6.62 -0.47
C GLY A 114 -10.21 -6.83 -0.06
N CYS A 115 -9.88 -6.75 1.23
CA CYS A 115 -8.55 -7.08 1.76
C CYS A 115 -8.51 -8.54 2.24
N GLN A 116 -7.52 -9.30 1.79
CA GLN A 116 -7.13 -10.60 2.30
C GLN A 116 -5.77 -10.51 3.02
N ASN A 117 -5.58 -11.27 4.09
CA ASN A 117 -4.24 -11.55 4.60
C ASN A 117 -3.33 -12.06 3.48
N THR A 118 -2.01 -11.97 3.66
CA THR A 118 -1.03 -12.39 2.66
C THR A 118 -1.41 -13.73 2.04
N ASN A 119 -1.79 -13.70 0.75
CA ASN A 119 -2.54 -14.79 0.10
C ASN A 119 -1.69 -15.60 -0.90
N CYS A 120 -0.39 -15.31 -0.97
CA CYS A 120 0.58 -15.95 -1.83
C CYS A 120 1.94 -16.06 -1.13
N ASN A 121 2.71 -17.11 -1.41
CA ASN A 121 4.07 -17.28 -0.88
C ASN A 121 5.11 -16.44 -1.66
N SER A 122 4.82 -16.19 -2.93
CA SER A 122 5.61 -15.38 -3.85
C SER A 122 4.72 -14.83 -4.95
N GLY A 123 5.16 -13.73 -5.56
CA GLY A 123 4.50 -13.13 -6.71
C GLY A 123 5.50 -12.38 -7.58
N TYR A 124 5.16 -12.18 -8.85
CA TYR A 124 5.90 -11.31 -9.75
C TYR A 124 5.74 -9.86 -9.28
N TYR A 125 6.84 -9.18 -9.00
CA TYR A 125 6.87 -7.76 -8.69
C TYR A 125 7.02 -6.96 -9.99
N PRO A 126 5.93 -6.37 -10.53
CA PRO A 126 5.97 -5.70 -11.82
C PRO A 126 6.81 -4.42 -11.77
N SER A 127 7.49 -4.12 -12.87
CA SER A 127 8.09 -2.80 -13.09
C SER A 127 6.99 -1.74 -13.23
N SER A 128 7.06 -0.73 -12.37
CA SER A 128 6.35 0.54 -12.49
C SER A 128 6.72 1.30 -13.76
#